data_AF-A0A0M0T4S5-F1
#
_entry.id   AF-A0A0M0T4S5-F1
#
_cell.length_a   1.000
_cell.length_b   1.000
_cell.length_c   1.000
_cell.angle_alpha   90.00
_cell.angle_beta   90.00
_cell.angle_gamma   90.00
#
_symmetry.space_group_name_H-M   'P 1'
#
loop_
_entity.id
_entity.type
_entity.pdbx_description
1 polymer ?
#
loop_
_entity_poly.entity_id
_entity_poly.type
_entity_poly.pdbx_seq_one_letter_code
_entity_poly.pdbx_strand_id
1 'polypeptide(L)'
;MPIPDRIADKLRGKKFNNFDDFRKQFWEEVSKDPELAKQFSKSNQKLIEKGYAPYPIPEEQVGGRETFELHHVKPISEGGGVYDIDNIRVTTPKRHIDIHRGK
;
A
#
# COMPACT_ATOMS: atom_id res chain seq x y z
N MET A 1 -6.01 -6.02 -1.28
CA MET A 1 -5.14 -7.04 -1.91
C MET A 1 -3.96 -7.35 -1.01
N PRO A 2 -3.47 -8.61 -0.96
CA PRO A 2 -2.20 -8.92 -0.30
C PRO A 2 -1.03 -8.24 -1.00
N ILE A 3 0.07 -8.02 -0.27
CA ILE A 3 1.32 -7.55 -0.85
C ILE A 3 1.93 -8.71 -1.67
N PRO A 4 2.34 -8.49 -2.94
CA PRO A 4 2.99 -9.53 -3.73
C PRO A 4 4.29 -10.02 -3.06
N ASP A 5 4.52 -11.33 -3.04
CA ASP A 5 5.68 -11.96 -2.39
C ASP A 5 7.02 -11.34 -2.82
N ARG A 6 7.14 -11.07 -4.13
CA ARG A 6 8.31 -10.40 -4.71
C ARG A 6 8.62 -9.01 -4.13
N ILE A 7 7.61 -8.29 -3.65
CA ILE A 7 7.76 -7.00 -2.95
C ILE A 7 8.02 -7.25 -1.47
N ALA A 8 7.31 -8.23 -0.88
CA ALA A 8 7.51 -8.64 0.50
C ALA A 8 8.97 -9.02 0.77
N ASP A 9 9.58 -9.80 -0.11
CA ASP A 9 10.98 -10.25 -0.02
C ASP A 9 11.97 -9.08 -0.05
N LYS A 10 11.65 -7.98 -0.74
CA LYS A 10 12.51 -6.78 -0.81
C LYS A 10 12.42 -5.92 0.44
N LEU A 11 11.35 -6.05 1.22
CA LEU A 11 11.10 -5.26 2.44
C LEU A 11 11.39 -6.05 3.72
N ARG A 12 11.36 -7.39 3.65
CA ARG A 12 11.66 -8.27 4.80
C ARG A 12 13.09 -8.04 5.30
N GLY A 13 13.23 -7.88 6.61
CA GLY A 13 14.52 -7.63 7.26
C GLY A 13 15.08 -6.21 7.13
N LYS A 14 14.42 -5.33 6.36
CA LYS A 14 14.76 -3.90 6.36
C LYS A 14 14.27 -3.21 7.62
N LYS A 15 14.99 -2.17 8.03
CA LYS A 15 14.57 -1.26 9.10
C LYS A 15 13.94 -0.03 8.48
N PHE A 16 12.87 0.45 9.10
CA PHE A 16 12.15 1.64 8.69
C PHE A 16 12.09 2.62 9.86
N ASN A 17 12.23 3.91 9.57
CA ASN A 17 12.20 4.94 10.60
C ASN A 17 10.79 5.11 11.20
N ASN A 18 9.77 4.96 10.36
CA ASN A 18 8.36 5.00 10.70
C ASN A 18 7.53 4.32 9.60
N PHE A 19 6.21 4.25 9.78
CA PHE A 19 5.33 3.61 8.80
C PHE A 19 5.25 4.37 7.46
N ASP A 20 5.48 5.68 7.46
CA ASP A 20 5.47 6.48 6.23
C ASP A 20 6.72 6.21 5.37
N ASP A 21 7.88 6.00 6.00
CA ASP A 21 9.11 5.52 5.36
C ASP A 21 8.92 4.12 4.77
N PHE A 22 8.28 3.20 5.51
CA PHE A 22 7.87 1.91 4.98
C PHE A 22 6.96 2.04 3.77
N ARG A 23 5.90 2.86 3.86
CA ARG A 23 4.95 3.10 2.76
C ARG A 23 5.65 3.66 1.52
N LYS A 24 6.58 4.59 1.71
CA LYS A 24 7.36 5.18 0.62
C LYS A 24 8.20 4.12 -0.08
N GLN A 25 9.00 3.36 0.68
CA GLN A 25 9.83 2.29 0.13
C GLN A 25 9.00 1.19 -0.52
N PHE A 26 7.81 0.89 0.01
CA PHE A 26 6.88 -0.06 -0.60
C PHE A 26 6.52 0.36 -2.03
N TRP A 27 6.11 1.62 -2.25
CA TRP A 27 5.76 2.08 -3.59
C TRP A 27 6.98 2.17 -4.52
N GLU A 28 8.15 2.52 -4.01
CA GLU A 28 9.40 2.47 -4.78
C GLU A 28 9.78 1.05 -5.21
N GLU A 29 9.57 0.03 -4.36
CA GLU A 29 9.81 -1.37 -4.76
C GLU A 29 8.78 -1.83 -5.79
N VAL A 30 7.52 -1.41 -5.67
CA VAL A 30 6.47 -1.68 -6.68
C VAL A 30 6.85 -1.07 -8.03
N SER A 31 7.44 0.13 -8.06
CA SER A 31 7.85 0.78 -9.32
C SER A 31 9.02 0.06 -10.01
N LYS A 32 9.86 -0.65 -9.24
CA LYS A 32 11.01 -1.41 -9.76
C LYS A 32 10.62 -2.75 -10.37
N ASP A 33 9.42 -3.26 -10.08
CA ASP A 33 8.91 -4.50 -10.69
C ASP A 33 8.17 -4.17 -12.00
N PRO A 34 8.68 -4.60 -13.18
CA PRO A 34 8.06 -4.26 -14.47
C PRO A 34 6.63 -4.81 -14.64
N GLU A 35 6.33 -5.96 -14.04
CA GLU A 35 5.03 -6.61 -14.16
C GLU A 35 3.96 -5.92 -13.30
N LEU A 36 4.36 -5.33 -12.17
CA LEU A 36 3.49 -4.49 -11.36
C LEU A 36 3.40 -3.07 -11.94
N ALA A 37 4.52 -2.46 -12.28
CA ALA A 37 4.58 -1.09 -12.80
C ALA A 37 3.71 -0.89 -14.06
N LYS A 38 3.68 -1.88 -14.97
CA LYS A 38 2.88 -1.80 -16.21
C LYS A 38 1.36 -1.79 -15.97
N GLN A 39 0.89 -2.15 -14.78
CA GLN A 39 -0.54 -2.12 -14.43
C GLN A 39 -1.02 -0.70 -14.08
N PHE A 40 -0.09 0.23 -13.84
CA PHE A 40 -0.41 1.61 -13.50
C PHE A 40 -0.41 2.52 -14.74
N SER A 41 -1.22 3.57 -14.70
CA SER A 41 -1.17 4.66 -15.70
C SER A 41 0.19 5.35 -15.68
N LYS A 42 0.55 6.05 -16.76
CA LYS A 42 1.83 6.79 -16.83
C LYS A 42 2.00 7.83 -15.72
N SER A 43 0.91 8.49 -15.31
CA SER A 43 0.94 9.41 -14.18
C SER A 43 1.20 8.68 -12.87
N ASN A 44 0.55 7.53 -12.64
CA ASN A 44 0.77 6.73 -11.44
C ASN A 44 2.18 6.10 -11.41
N GLN A 45 2.74 5.69 -12.56
CA GLN A 45 4.13 5.21 -12.65
C GLN A 45 5.11 6.27 -12.09
N LYS A 46 4.97 7.53 -12.52
CA LYS A 46 5.82 8.64 -12.01
C LYS A 46 5.64 8.92 -10.51
N LEU A 47 4.50 8.58 -9.94
CA LEU A 47 4.23 8.75 -8.50
C LEU A 47 4.93 7.65 -7.70
N ILE A 48 4.73 6.39 -8.09
CA ILE A 48 5.32 5.24 -7.39
C ILE A 48 6.85 5.23 -7.50
N GLU A 49 7.41 5.71 -8.61
CA GLU A 49 8.87 5.94 -8.77
C GLU A 49 9.44 6.92 -7.73
N LYS A 50 8.62 7.82 -7.20
CA LYS A 50 8.98 8.79 -6.15
C LYS A 50 8.56 8.32 -4.75
N GLY A 51 8.03 7.10 -4.64
CA GLY A 51 7.49 6.53 -3.41
C GLY A 51 6.12 7.06 -3.00
N TYR A 52 5.41 7.76 -3.89
CA TYR A 52 4.05 8.21 -3.62
C TYR A 52 3.03 7.11 -3.94
N ALA A 53 1.96 7.06 -3.14
CA ALA A 53 0.85 6.17 -3.41
C ALA A 53 0.15 6.55 -4.72
N PRO A 54 -0.18 5.59 -5.59
CA PRO A 54 -0.91 5.86 -6.82
C PRO A 54 -2.38 6.13 -6.54
N TYR A 55 -3.06 6.75 -7.50
CA TYR A 55 -4.51 6.99 -7.47
C TYR A 55 -5.25 5.73 -7.96
N PRO A 56 -6.32 5.27 -7.27
CA PRO A 56 -7.26 4.31 -7.82
C PRO A 56 -8.19 5.01 -8.82
N ILE A 57 -9.12 4.25 -9.41
CA ILE A 57 -10.20 4.84 -10.22
C ILE A 57 -11.06 5.81 -9.37
N PRO A 58 -11.64 6.87 -9.96
CA PRO A 58 -12.38 7.88 -9.20
C PRO A 58 -13.50 7.33 -8.31
N GLU A 59 -14.19 6.26 -8.74
CA GLU A 59 -15.32 5.63 -8.04
C GLU A 59 -14.91 4.93 -6.73
N GLU A 60 -13.60 4.74 -6.54
CA GLU A 60 -12.99 4.11 -5.37
C GLU A 60 -12.37 5.12 -4.40
N GLN A 61 -12.39 6.41 -4.73
CA GLN A 61 -11.98 7.53 -3.88
C GLN A 61 -13.12 7.96 -2.96
N VAL A 62 -12.80 8.56 -1.81
CA VAL A 62 -13.82 9.06 -0.86
C VAL A 62 -13.37 10.38 -0.22
N GLY A 63 -14.04 11.48 -0.57
CA GLY A 63 -13.71 12.81 -0.07
C GLY A 63 -12.26 13.17 -0.43
N GLY A 64 -11.48 13.66 0.54
CA GLY A 64 -10.05 13.95 0.34
C GLY A 64 -9.13 12.74 0.35
N ARG A 65 -9.66 11.51 0.44
CA ARG A 65 -8.87 10.27 0.37
C ARG A 65 -8.91 9.75 -1.05
N GLU A 66 -7.84 10.02 -1.78
CA GLU A 66 -7.78 9.83 -3.23
C GLU A 66 -6.69 8.85 -3.69
N THR A 67 -5.89 8.29 -2.78
CA THR A 67 -4.80 7.36 -3.13
C THR A 67 -4.99 6.00 -2.48
N PHE A 68 -4.32 4.97 -3.01
CA PHE A 68 -4.28 3.66 -2.37
C PHE A 68 -3.65 3.75 -0.98
N GLU A 69 -4.19 2.95 -0.05
CA GLU A 69 -3.81 2.96 1.36
C GLU A 69 -3.26 1.59 1.77
N LEU A 70 -2.37 1.60 2.77
CA LEU A 70 -1.87 0.38 3.40
C LEU A 70 -2.63 0.17 4.71
N HIS A 71 -3.32 -0.96 4.81
CA HIS A 71 -4.20 -1.32 5.91
C HIS A 71 -3.64 -2.52 6.69
N HIS A 72 -3.59 -2.43 8.02
CA HIS A 72 -3.29 -3.56 8.89
C HIS A 72 -4.53 -4.43 9.09
N VAL A 73 -4.44 -5.71 8.71
CA VAL A 73 -5.55 -6.69 8.83
C VAL A 73 -5.90 -6.94 10.30
N LYS A 74 -4.90 -7.24 11.11
CA LYS A 74 -4.99 -7.30 12.56
C LYS A 74 -4.56 -5.94 13.13
N PRO A 75 -5.43 -5.26 13.90
CA PRO A 75 -5.09 -3.98 14.51
C PRO A 75 -3.84 -4.07 15.37
N ILE A 76 -3.03 -3.01 15.36
CA ILE A 76 -1.80 -2.93 16.18
C ILE A 76 -2.15 -3.03 17.67
N SER A 77 -3.26 -2.41 18.10
CA SER A 77 -3.78 -2.48 19.47
C SER A 77 -4.14 -3.89 19.93
N GLU A 78 -4.35 -4.82 19.00
CA GLU A 78 -4.67 -6.23 19.27
C GLU A 78 -3.44 -7.15 19.08
N GLY A 79 -2.25 -6.56 18.98
CA GLY A 79 -1.00 -7.27 18.75
C GLY A 79 -0.75 -7.64 17.29
N GLY A 80 -1.34 -6.91 16.35
CA GLY A 80 -0.94 -6.96 14.93
C GLY A 80 0.45 -6.34 14.73
N GLY A 81 1.31 -7.01 13.94
CA GLY A 81 2.64 -6.49 13.64
C GLY A 81 2.58 -5.24 12.76
N VAL A 82 3.33 -4.20 13.14
CA VAL A 82 3.35 -2.91 12.41
C VAL A 82 4.00 -3.05 11.04
N TYR A 83 5.09 -3.79 10.95
CA TYR A 83 5.85 -4.06 9.72
C TYR A 83 5.77 -5.54 9.30
N ASP A 84 4.79 -6.26 9.85
CA ASP A 84 4.47 -7.60 9.39
C ASP A 84 3.78 -7.47 8.03
N ILE A 85 4.50 -7.84 6.98
CA ILE A 85 4.04 -7.70 5.60
C ILE A 85 2.78 -8.54 5.32
N ASP A 86 2.64 -9.68 6.02
CA ASP A 86 1.47 -10.55 5.91
C ASP A 86 0.27 -9.96 6.64
N ASN A 87 0.50 -9.03 7.56
CA ASN A 87 -0.51 -8.22 8.23
C ASN A 87 -0.92 -6.97 7.42
N ILE A 88 -0.31 -6.66 6.27
CA ILE A 88 -0.60 -5.44 5.51
C ILE A 88 -1.33 -5.76 4.20
N ARG A 89 -2.32 -4.92 3.84
CA ARG A 89 -3.08 -5.00 2.58
C ARG A 89 -3.09 -3.65 1.89
N VAL A 90 -3.05 -3.66 0.56
CA VAL A 90 -3.36 -2.48 -0.26
C VAL A 90 -4.87 -2.37 -0.42
N THR A 91 -5.45 -1.22 -0.11
CA THR A 91 -6.90 -0.96 -0.19
C THR A 91 -7.17 0.36 -0.90
N THR A 92 -8.32 0.45 -1.56
CA THR A 92 -8.87 1.74 -1.95
C THR A 92 -9.45 2.45 -0.72
N PRO A 93 -9.55 3.79 -0.72
CA PRO A 93 -10.21 4.53 0.35
C PRO A 93 -11.63 4.02 0.64
N LYS A 94 -12.42 3.77 -0.40
CA LYS A 94 -13.77 3.23 -0.28
C LYS A 94 -13.78 1.87 0.41
N ARG A 95 -12.97 0.91 -0.08
CA ARG A 95 -12.90 -0.43 0.53
C ARG A 95 -12.38 -0.37 1.97
N HIS A 96 -11.42 0.50 2.26
CA HIS A 96 -10.88 0.64 3.61
C HIS A 96 -11.95 1.14 4.59
N ILE A 97 -12.80 2.08 4.18
CA ILE A 97 -13.95 2.53 4.98
C ILE A 97 -14.95 1.38 5.21
N ASP A 98 -15.24 0.59 4.18
CA ASP A 98 -16.15 -0.55 4.32
C ASP A 98 -15.62 -1.59 5.31
N ILE A 99 -14.33 -1.91 5.26
CA ILE A 99 -13.68 -2.81 6.22
C ILE A 99 -13.87 -2.30 7.67
N HIS A 100 -13.62 -1.02 7.92
CA HIS A 100 -13.80 -0.42 9.25
C HIS A 100 -15.27 -0.30 9.68
N ARG A 101 -16.20 -0.38 8.74
CA ARG A 101 -17.64 -0.48 9.01
C ARG A 101 -18.12 -1.92 9.20
N GLY A 102 -17.23 -2.92 9.08
CA GLY A 102 -17.56 -4.34 9.18
C GLY A 102 -18.21 -4.92 7.91
N LYS A 103 -17.86 -4.40 6.72
CA LYS A 103 -18.39 -4.83 5.42
C LYS A 103 -17.32 -5.41 4.48
#